data_AF-A0A5C7R9V4-F1
#
_entry.id   AF-A0A5C7R9V4-F1
#
_cell.length_a   1.000
_cell.length_b   1.000
_cell.length_c   1.000
_cell.angle_alpha   90.00
_cell.angle_beta   90.00
_cell.angle_gamma   90.00
#
_symmetry.space_group_name_H-M   'P 1'
#
loop_
_entity.id
_entity.type
_entity.pdbx_description
1 polymer ?
#
loop_
_entity_poly.entity_id
_entity_poly.type
_entity_poly.pdbx_seq_one_letter_code
_entity_poly.pdbx_strand_id
1 'polypeptide(L)'
;MSSDYCFKREMQSALAAYHAKKNTVIPIIIRNTPTWFKHDIGQIVALPTDGKYLSKWDDPDDFWADVEIGIAKRVEQLLNSPT
;
A
#
# COMPACT_ATOMS: atom_id res chain seq x y z
N MET A 1 -3.62 -14.58 -4.94
CA MET A 1 -4.84 -13.82 -4.58
C MET A 1 -5.82 -14.83 -4.04
N SER A 2 -6.10 -14.84 -2.72
CA SER A 2 -6.77 -15.99 -2.07
C SER A 2 -8.14 -15.67 -1.45
N SER A 3 -8.70 -14.48 -1.71
CA SER A 3 -10.07 -14.18 -1.32
C SER A 3 -10.69 -13.18 -2.30
N ASP A 4 -11.68 -13.65 -3.05
CA ASP A 4 -12.53 -12.80 -3.91
C ASP A 4 -13.26 -11.72 -3.12
N TYR A 5 -13.44 -11.91 -1.80
CA TYR A 5 -14.16 -10.97 -0.94
C TYR A 5 -13.38 -9.66 -0.72
N CYS A 6 -12.08 -9.77 -0.41
CA CYS A 6 -11.21 -8.61 -0.19
C CYS A 6 -11.06 -7.76 -1.47
N PHE A 7 -11.09 -8.42 -2.64
CA PHE A 7 -11.03 -7.77 -3.94
C PHE A 7 -12.36 -7.12 -4.37
N LYS A 8 -13.51 -7.73 -4.06
CA LYS A 8 -14.79 -7.36 -4.68
C LYS A 8 -15.50 -6.15 -4.07
N ARG A 9 -15.34 -5.84 -2.77
CA ARG A 9 -16.02 -4.67 -2.18
C ARG A 9 -15.07 -3.68 -1.57
N GLU A 10 -14.27 -4.12 -0.60
CA GLU A 10 -13.44 -3.20 0.19
C GLU A 10 -12.35 -2.56 -0.66
N MET A 11 -11.64 -3.35 -1.47
CA MET A 11 -10.64 -2.82 -2.39
C MET A 11 -11.25 -1.90 -3.46
N GLN A 12 -12.38 -2.28 -4.08
CA GLN A 12 -13.04 -1.42 -5.08
C GLN A 12 -13.50 -0.09 -4.47
N SER A 13 -14.11 -0.11 -3.29
CA SER A 13 -14.53 1.10 -2.60
C SER A 13 -13.34 1.98 -2.18
N ALA A 14 -12.26 1.38 -1.68
CA ALA A 14 -11.05 2.12 -1.32
C ALA A 14 -10.39 2.76 -2.55
N LEU A 15 -10.28 2.04 -3.66
CA LEU A 15 -9.74 2.55 -4.92
C LEU A 15 -10.62 3.64 -5.52
N ALA A 16 -11.95 3.47 -5.52
CA ALA A 16 -12.86 4.51 -5.99
C ALA A 16 -12.73 5.81 -5.18
N ALA A 17 -12.61 5.71 -3.85
CA ALA A 17 -12.37 6.86 -2.99
C ALA A 17 -10.99 7.49 -3.20
N TYR A 18 -9.96 6.67 -3.47
CA TYR A 18 -8.63 7.12 -3.83
C TYR A 18 -8.63 7.91 -5.15
N HIS A 19 -9.27 7.38 -6.21
CA HIS A 19 -9.43 8.08 -7.48
C HIS A 19 -10.22 9.39 -7.34
N ALA A 20 -11.22 9.42 -6.46
CA ALA A 20 -11.97 10.61 -6.12
C ALA A 20 -11.21 11.59 -5.21
N LYS A 21 -9.95 11.28 -4.83
CA LYS A 21 -9.13 12.04 -3.86
C LYS A 21 -9.81 12.26 -2.50
N LYS A 22 -10.72 11.37 -2.12
CA LYS A 22 -11.47 11.42 -0.85
C LYS A 22 -10.79 10.62 0.26
N ASN A 23 -10.03 9.59 -0.10
CA ASN A 23 -9.28 8.76 0.84
C ASN A 23 -7.84 8.59 0.39
N THR A 24 -6.96 8.32 1.36
CA THR A 24 -5.61 7.85 1.11
C THR A 24 -5.57 6.33 1.23
N VAL A 25 -4.98 5.68 0.23
CA VAL A 25 -4.72 4.25 0.23
C VAL A 25 -3.22 4.05 0.27
N ILE A 26 -2.75 3.17 1.17
CA ILE A 26 -1.35 2.82 1.38
C ILE A 26 -1.22 1.30 1.23
N PRO A 27 -0.84 0.78 0.05
CA PRO A 27 -0.63 -0.65 -0.13
C PRO A 27 0.61 -1.11 0.63
N ILE A 28 0.55 -2.26 1.31
CA ILE A 28 1.70 -2.89 1.97
C ILE A 28 1.88 -4.31 1.43
N ILE A 29 3.01 -4.57 0.78
CA ILE A 29 3.32 -5.86 0.15
C ILE A 29 4.02 -6.77 1.16
N ILE A 30 3.26 -7.64 1.82
CA ILE A 30 3.81 -8.54 2.86
C ILE A 30 4.29 -9.88 2.29
N ARG A 31 3.74 -10.32 1.14
CA ARG A 31 4.07 -11.61 0.51
C ARG A 31 4.44 -11.44 -0.95
N ASN A 32 5.12 -12.44 -1.51
CA ASN A 32 5.46 -12.48 -2.92
C ASN A 32 4.20 -12.46 -3.81
N THR A 33 3.91 -11.32 -4.43
CA THR A 33 2.73 -11.09 -5.27
C THR A 33 3.17 -10.47 -6.61
N PRO A 34 3.91 -11.18 -7.47
CA PRO A 34 4.65 -10.60 -8.60
C PRO A 34 3.77 -10.00 -9.71
N THR A 35 2.44 -10.01 -9.57
CA THR A 35 1.50 -9.40 -10.51
C THR A 35 0.67 -8.27 -9.88
N TRP A 36 0.94 -7.86 -8.64
CA TRP A 36 0.16 -6.83 -7.93
C TRP A 36 0.09 -5.51 -8.71
N PHE A 37 1.20 -5.14 -9.36
CA PHE A 37 1.32 -3.91 -10.16
C PHE A 37 0.47 -3.92 -11.44
N LYS A 38 -0.06 -5.07 -11.86
CA LYS A 38 -0.92 -5.20 -13.05
C LYS A 38 -2.39 -4.87 -12.75
N HIS A 39 -2.73 -4.70 -11.48
CA HIS A 39 -4.08 -4.34 -11.04
C HIS A 39 -4.15 -2.85 -10.71
N ASP A 40 -5.35 -2.31 -10.49
CA ASP A 40 -5.57 -0.88 -10.19
C ASP A 40 -4.76 -0.38 -8.99
N ILE A 41 -4.51 -1.23 -7.99
CA ILE A 41 -3.65 -0.93 -6.85
C ILE A 41 -2.19 -0.65 -7.23
N GLY A 42 -1.76 -1.13 -8.41
CA GLY A 42 -0.45 -0.88 -9.00
C GLY A 42 -0.20 0.57 -9.39
N GLN A 43 -1.25 1.39 -9.47
CA GLN A 43 -1.14 2.83 -9.70
C GLN A 43 -0.72 3.59 -8.44
N ILE A 44 -0.75 2.93 -7.28
CA ILE A 44 -0.43 3.52 -5.98
C ILE A 44 0.96 3.06 -5.56
N VAL A 45 1.79 4.00 -5.12
CA VAL A 45 3.10 3.68 -4.56
C VAL A 45 2.90 2.81 -3.31
N ALA A 46 3.40 1.58 -3.37
CA ALA A 46 3.30 0.61 -2.29
C ALA A 46 4.49 0.71 -1.32
N LEU A 47 4.27 0.23 -0.10
CA LEU A 47 5.27 -0.02 0.94
C LEU A 47 5.58 -1.52 1.04
N PRO A 48 6.75 -1.91 1.59
CA PRO A 48 7.91 -1.04 1.84
C PRO A 48 8.52 -0.51 0.53
N THR A 49 9.51 0.36 0.65
CA THR A 49 10.31 0.89 -0.46
C THR A 49 10.70 -0.24 -1.43
N ASP A 50 10.57 0.01 -2.73
CA ASP A 50 10.77 -0.96 -3.83
C ASP A 50 9.79 -2.15 -3.89
N GLY A 51 8.78 -2.22 -3.01
CA GLY A 51 7.79 -3.30 -2.99
C GLY A 51 8.37 -4.67 -2.63
N LYS A 52 9.53 -4.71 -1.96
CA LYS A 52 10.16 -5.94 -1.47
C LYS A 52 9.29 -6.57 -0.38
N TYR A 53 8.82 -7.79 -0.61
CA TYR A 53 8.02 -8.53 0.36
C TYR A 53 8.83 -8.99 1.58
N LEU A 54 8.18 -9.18 2.73
CA LEU A 54 8.80 -9.45 4.03
C LEU A 54 9.90 -10.52 3.99
N SER A 55 9.67 -11.66 3.34
CA SER A 55 10.67 -12.73 3.29
C SER A 55 11.89 -12.48 2.40
N LYS A 56 12.04 -11.27 1.84
CA LYS A 56 13.25 -10.80 1.13
C LYS A 56 14.13 -9.88 1.97
N TRP A 57 13.70 -9.53 3.16
CA TRP A 57 14.50 -8.76 4.11
C TRP A 57 15.27 -9.72 5.01
N ASP A 58 16.49 -9.35 5.37
CA ASP A 58 17.33 -10.15 6.26
C ASP A 58 16.78 -10.10 7.69
N ASP A 59 16.27 -8.94 8.11
CA ASP A 59 15.60 -8.72 9.38
C ASP A 59 14.13 -8.30 9.17
N PRO A 60 13.15 -9.02 9.74
CA PRO A 60 11.75 -8.59 9.77
C PRO A 60 11.51 -7.22 10.42
N ASP A 61 12.32 -6.83 11.39
CA ASP A 61 12.18 -5.53 12.07
C ASP A 61 12.56 -4.38 11.12
N ASP A 62 13.58 -4.57 10.27
CA ASP A 62 13.93 -3.60 9.23
C ASP A 62 12.79 -3.40 8.21
N PHE A 63 12.09 -4.49 7.84
CA PHE A 63 10.91 -4.41 6.99
C PHE A 63 9.81 -3.55 7.63
N TRP A 64 9.50 -3.79 8.90
CA TRP A 64 8.44 -3.05 9.60
C TRP A 64 8.83 -1.60 9.88
N ALA A 65 10.12 -1.33 10.13
CA ALA A 65 10.63 0.03 10.25
C ALA A 65 10.45 0.82 8.94
N ASP A 66 10.77 0.23 7.78
CA ASP A 66 10.55 0.90 6.50
C ASP A 66 9.06 1.14 6.22
N VAL A 67 8.19 0.18 6.55
CA VAL A 67 6.73 0.36 6.48
C VAL A 67 6.24 1.50 7.37
N GLU A 68 6.70 1.56 8.63
CA GLU A 68 6.33 2.61 9.58
C GLU A 68 6.76 3.99 9.07
N ILE A 69 8.02 4.13 8.65
CA ILE A 69 8.57 5.37 8.09
C ILE A 69 7.76 5.82 6.86
N GLY A 70 7.39 4.88 6.00
CA GLY A 70 6.57 5.15 4.81
C GLY A 70 5.15 5.65 5.16
N ILE A 71 4.52 5.05 6.18
CA ILE A 71 3.21 5.49 6.69
C ILE A 71 3.33 6.90 7.28
N ALA A 72 4.32 7.15 8.13
CA ALA A 72 4.54 8.45 8.76
C ALA A 72 4.69 9.57 7.71
N LYS A 73 5.55 9.37 6.71
CA LYS A 73 5.73 10.31 5.59
C LYS A 73 4.42 10.57 4.84
N ARG A 74 3.61 9.54 4.61
CA ARG A 74 2.34 9.70 3.90
C ARG A 74 1.32 10.50 4.73
N VAL A 75 1.29 10.28 6.04
CA VAL A 75 0.45 11.03 6.98
C VAL A 75 0.88 12.50 7.04
N GLU A 76 2.18 12.78 7.15
CA GLU A 76 2.71 14.14 7.14
C GLU A 76 2.33 14.89 5.85
N GLN A 77 2.42 14.24 4.69
CA GLN A 77 1.98 14.83 3.42
C GLN A 77 0.49 15.20 3.44
N LEU A 78 -0.36 14.39 4.07
CA LEU A 78 -1.80 14.69 4.18
C LEU A 78 -2.07 15.86 5.11
N LEU A 79 -1.35 15.94 6.23
CA LEU A 79 -1.49 17.05 7.18
C LEU A 79 -0.99 18.37 6.60
N ASN A 80 0.02 18.32 5.73
CA ASN A 80 0.64 19.49 5.11
C ASN A 80 0.03 19.89 3.76
N SER A 81 -0.93 19.12 3.24
CA SER A 81 -1.61 19.46 1.98
C SER A 81 -2.67 20.55 2.25
N PRO A 82 -2.66 21.68 1.51
CA PRO A 82 -3.72 22.68 1.63
C PRO A 82 -5.06 22.07 1.17
N THR A 83 -6.09 22.19 2.03
CA THR A 83 -7.50 21.91 1.70
C THR A 83 -8.01 22.73 0.54
#